data_AF-A0A3Q4MIF4-F1
#
_entry.id   AF-A0A3Q4MIF4-F1
#
_cell.length_a   1.000
_cell.length_b   1.000
_cell.length_c   1.000
_cell.angle_alpha   90.00
_cell.angle_beta   90.00
_cell.angle_gamma   90.00
#
_symmetry.space_group_name_H-M   'P 1'
#
loop_
_entity.id
_entity.type
_entity.pdbx_description
1 polymer ?
#
loop_
_entity_poly.entity_id
_entity_poly.type
_entity_poly.pdbx_seq_one_letter_code
_entity_poly.pdbx_strand_id
1 'polypeptide(L)'
;VGCYILMRLNRLFFLFQFYRPLNVRVALTGLEIWSDRDKIRVEKSPTDTLNNFLEWRTRDLLPRLRHDNAQLVMGGAFDGTTVGMASQSSMCSRDRSGGVNDHLVSVLGVASTVAHELGHNLGMSHDTAERHCSCQNEPRLGGCIMEPSTGSLFSSCSAADLSVSLLHGGGMCLFNVPQPEHLLGGPRCGNLYVEKGEECDCGLLEVLTCSPAHLFTCYLLLLLQLEEFISQHVCFSHSYSSSLVAVMKVTHVTLDDVLLCSDWSGVRGPLL
;
A
#
# COMPACT_ATOMS: atom_id res chain seq x y z
N VAL A 1 0.47 -19.23 -12.12
CA VAL A 1 1.66 -18.46 -11.65
C VAL A 1 1.30 -17.07 -11.14
N GLY A 2 0.39 -16.33 -11.79
CA GLY A 2 -0.29 -15.19 -11.15
C GLY A 2 -0.87 -15.51 -9.77
N CYS A 3 -1.32 -16.75 -9.54
CA CYS A 3 -1.79 -17.24 -8.24
C CYS A 3 -0.70 -17.44 -7.17
N TYR A 4 0.57 -17.70 -7.53
CA TYR A 4 1.66 -17.76 -6.54
C TYR A 4 2.06 -16.36 -6.06
N ILE A 5 1.99 -15.38 -6.97
CA ILE A 5 2.10 -13.96 -6.64
C ILE A 5 0.84 -13.52 -5.87
N LEU A 6 -0.39 -13.91 -6.27
CA LEU A 6 -1.65 -13.61 -5.57
C LEU A 6 -1.68 -14.14 -4.13
N MET A 7 -1.30 -15.41 -3.93
CA MET A 7 -1.21 -16.05 -2.61
C MET A 7 -0.17 -15.37 -1.72
N ARG A 8 0.85 -14.74 -2.33
CA ARG A 8 1.85 -13.92 -1.63
C ARG A 8 1.39 -12.47 -1.40
N LEU A 9 0.60 -11.90 -2.31
CA LEU A 9 0.05 -10.54 -2.22
C LEU A 9 -1.19 -10.42 -1.35
N ASN A 10 -1.79 -11.54 -0.92
CA ASN A 10 -2.70 -11.57 0.22
C ASN A 10 -2.02 -11.07 1.53
N ARG A 11 -0.75 -10.64 1.46
CA ARG A 11 0.03 -9.96 2.50
C ARG A 11 0.54 -8.57 2.08
N LEU A 12 -0.09 -7.88 1.12
CA LEU A 12 0.07 -6.41 1.00
C LEU A 12 -0.46 -5.66 2.23
N PHE A 13 -1.03 -6.38 3.22
CA PHE A 13 -1.14 -5.96 4.62
C PHE A 13 0.12 -5.26 5.16
N PHE A 14 1.32 -5.68 4.72
CA PHE A 14 2.55 -5.01 5.13
C PHE A 14 2.60 -3.54 4.71
N LEU A 15 2.02 -3.14 3.56
CA LEU A 15 1.97 -1.73 3.17
C LEU A 15 1.17 -0.92 4.19
N PHE A 16 0.01 -1.42 4.61
CA PHE A 16 -0.77 -0.78 5.67
C PHE A 16 0.06 -0.63 6.96
N GLN A 17 0.75 -1.70 7.38
CA GLN A 17 1.60 -1.67 8.58
C GLN A 17 2.76 -0.68 8.47
N PHE A 18 3.40 -0.59 7.30
CA PHE A 18 4.56 0.28 7.07
C PHE A 18 4.20 1.76 7.06
N TYR A 19 3.06 2.11 6.46
CA TYR A 19 2.63 3.51 6.32
C TYR A 19 1.86 4.05 7.52
N ARG A 20 1.38 3.18 8.42
CA ARG A 20 0.65 3.58 9.62
C ARG A 20 1.39 4.62 10.48
N PRO A 21 2.70 4.47 10.80
CA PRO A 21 3.44 5.47 11.59
C PRO A 21 3.54 6.85 10.92
N LEU A 22 3.27 6.93 9.61
CA LEU A 22 3.27 8.17 8.84
C LEU A 22 1.87 8.77 8.66
N ASN A 23 0.84 8.23 9.33
CA ASN A 23 -0.56 8.62 9.14
C ASN A 23 -0.99 8.52 7.68
N VAL A 24 -0.52 7.50 6.96
CA VAL A 24 -0.95 7.21 5.59
C VAL A 24 -1.58 5.83 5.54
N ARG A 25 -2.77 5.75 4.94
CA ARG A 25 -3.45 4.49 4.59
C ARG A 25 -3.21 4.18 3.12
N VAL A 26 -2.88 2.92 2.84
CA VAL A 26 -2.77 2.39 1.48
C VAL A 26 -3.79 1.28 1.33
N ALA A 27 -4.78 1.52 0.49
CA ALA A 27 -5.86 0.58 0.20
C ALA A 27 -5.73 0.05 -1.23
N LEU A 28 -5.85 -1.26 -1.41
CA LEU A 28 -5.96 -1.85 -2.74
C LEU A 28 -7.39 -1.73 -3.23
N THR A 29 -7.55 -1.08 -4.38
CA THR A 29 -8.86 -0.91 -5.04
C THR A 29 -8.95 -1.71 -6.34
N GLY A 30 -7.82 -2.24 -6.82
CA GLY A 30 -7.75 -3.06 -8.01
C GLY A 30 -6.50 -3.93 -8.04
N LEU A 31 -6.62 -5.06 -8.72
CA LEU A 31 -5.50 -5.97 -8.98
C LEU A 31 -5.65 -6.50 -10.39
N GLU A 32 -4.62 -6.31 -11.21
CA GLU A 32 -4.61 -6.80 -12.58
C GLU A 32 -3.44 -7.73 -12.82
N ILE A 33 -3.74 -8.93 -13.30
CA ILE A 33 -2.74 -9.95 -13.61
C ILE A 33 -2.64 -10.06 -15.11
N TRP A 34 -1.44 -9.83 -15.65
CA TRP A 34 -1.14 -10.03 -17.06
C TRP A 34 -0.79 -11.49 -17.30
N SER A 35 -1.84 -12.33 -17.27
CA SER A 35 -1.73 -13.78 -17.35
C SER A 35 -1.51 -14.30 -18.77
N ASP A 36 -1.93 -13.54 -19.78
CA ASP A 36 -1.77 -13.85 -21.19
C ASP A 36 -0.43 -13.33 -21.73
N ARG A 37 -0.19 -12.03 -21.56
CA ARG A 37 1.04 -11.33 -21.95
C ARG A 37 1.11 -10.00 -21.23
N ASP A 38 2.33 -9.48 -21.06
CA ASP A 38 2.52 -8.12 -20.57
C ASP A 38 1.85 -7.11 -21.50
N LYS A 39 1.19 -6.11 -20.90
CA LYS A 39 0.51 -5.03 -21.64
C LYS A 39 1.45 -3.89 -22.01
N ILE A 40 2.68 -3.94 -21.51
CA ILE A 40 3.77 -3.04 -21.85
C ILE A 40 4.99 -3.86 -22.28
N ARG A 41 5.95 -3.17 -22.89
CA ARG A 41 7.28 -3.73 -23.11
C ARG A 41 8.10 -3.59 -21.82
N VAL A 42 8.33 -4.72 -21.14
CA VAL A 42 9.20 -4.79 -19.96
C VAL A 42 10.65 -4.87 -20.42
N GLU A 43 11.44 -3.86 -20.05
CA GLU A 43 12.86 -3.74 -20.40
C GLU A 43 13.76 -4.08 -19.21
N LYS A 44 15.04 -4.33 -19.46
CA LYS A 44 16.04 -4.47 -18.39
C LYS A 44 16.39 -3.15 -17.70
N SER A 45 16.16 -2.04 -18.40
CA SER A 45 16.27 -0.69 -17.88
C SER A 45 15.05 -0.35 -17.01
N PRO A 46 15.24 -0.02 -15.71
CA PRO A 46 14.13 0.37 -14.84
C PRO A 46 13.47 1.68 -15.30
N THR A 47 14.25 2.60 -15.87
CA THR A 47 13.74 3.88 -16.39
C THR A 47 12.83 3.66 -17.59
N ASP A 48 13.24 2.84 -18.56
CA ASP A 48 12.44 2.59 -19.76
C ASP A 48 11.15 1.84 -19.41
N THR A 49 11.24 0.86 -18.51
CA THR A 49 10.07 0.12 -18.03
C THR A 49 9.10 1.00 -17.26
N LEU A 50 9.60 1.89 -16.38
CA LEU A 50 8.76 2.86 -15.68
C LEU A 50 8.03 3.77 -16.66
N ASN A 51 8.71 4.29 -17.68
CA ASN A 51 8.11 5.16 -18.68
C ASN A 51 6.99 4.42 -19.46
N ASN A 52 7.26 3.19 -19.91
CA ASN A 52 6.27 2.36 -20.60
C ASN A 52 5.05 2.07 -19.70
N PHE A 53 5.29 1.77 -18.42
CA PHE A 53 4.23 1.50 -17.45
C PHE A 53 3.37 2.73 -17.17
N LEU A 54 3.97 3.90 -16.97
CA LEU A 54 3.27 5.15 -16.71
C LEU A 54 2.46 5.62 -17.92
N GLU A 55 2.97 5.43 -19.14
CA GLU A 55 2.20 5.69 -20.36
C GLU A 55 0.95 4.79 -20.42
N TRP A 56 1.12 3.48 -20.22
CA TRP A 56 0.01 2.53 -20.17
C TRP A 56 -0.99 2.85 -19.06
N ARG A 57 -0.52 3.19 -17.84
CA ARG A 57 -1.39 3.60 -16.74
C ARG A 57 -2.28 4.77 -17.17
N THR A 58 -1.69 5.74 -17.87
CA THR A 58 -2.36 6.96 -18.33
C THR A 58 -3.38 6.71 -19.43
N ARG A 59 -3.03 5.85 -20.39
CA ARG A 59 -3.83 5.61 -21.59
C ARG A 59 -4.88 4.52 -21.42
N ASP A 60 -4.61 3.52 -20.60
CA ASP A 60 -5.40 2.29 -20.52
C ASP A 60 -6.01 2.04 -19.14
N LEU A 61 -5.26 2.21 -18.05
CA LEU A 61 -5.76 1.90 -16.70
C LEU A 61 -6.66 3.01 -16.14
N LEU A 62 -6.19 4.26 -16.16
CA LEU A 62 -6.91 5.40 -15.58
C LEU A 62 -8.31 5.63 -16.20
N PRO A 63 -8.55 5.46 -17.51
CA PRO A 63 -9.88 5.65 -18.09
C PRO A 63 -10.94 4.66 -17.61
N ARG A 64 -10.54 3.47 -17.15
CA ARG A 64 -11.46 2.40 -16.73
C ARG A 64 -11.50 2.16 -15.23
N LEU A 65 -10.47 2.56 -14.49
CA LEU A 65 -10.40 2.42 -13.04
C LEU A 65 -9.74 3.65 -12.44
N ARG A 66 -10.51 4.45 -11.70
CA ARG A 66 -10.00 5.63 -10.99
C ARG A 66 -9.19 5.19 -9.77
N HIS A 67 -7.96 5.69 -9.63
CA HIS A 67 -7.04 5.35 -8.55
C HIS A 67 -6.00 6.46 -8.36
N ASP A 68 -5.32 6.46 -7.22
CA ASP A 68 -4.32 7.50 -6.90
C ASP A 68 -2.93 7.10 -7.41
N ASN A 69 -2.58 5.81 -7.28
CA ASN A 69 -1.28 5.27 -7.63
C ASN A 69 -1.41 3.83 -8.15
N ALA A 70 -0.47 3.40 -8.99
CA ALA A 70 -0.38 2.00 -9.40
C ALA A 70 1.09 1.54 -9.37
N GLN A 71 1.30 0.30 -8.95
CA GLN A 71 2.62 -0.32 -8.82
C GLN A 71 2.65 -1.61 -9.64
N LEU A 72 3.58 -1.70 -10.58
CA LEU A 72 3.83 -2.93 -11.34
C LEU A 72 4.84 -3.79 -10.60
N VAL A 73 4.51 -5.06 -10.38
CA VAL A 73 5.43 -6.11 -9.92
C VAL A 73 5.64 -7.06 -11.08
N MET A 74 6.86 -7.12 -11.62
CA MET A 74 7.16 -7.89 -12.82
C MET A 74 7.73 -9.25 -12.45
N GLY A 75 7.52 -10.25 -13.30
CA GLY A 75 8.09 -11.59 -13.12
C GLY A 75 9.58 -11.72 -13.46
N GLY A 76 10.31 -10.61 -13.68
CA GLY A 76 11.70 -10.62 -14.09
C GLY A 76 12.49 -9.44 -13.56
N ALA A 77 13.82 -9.57 -13.57
CA ALA A 77 14.73 -8.63 -12.94
C ALA A 77 15.30 -7.57 -13.89
N PHE A 78 15.56 -6.37 -13.33
CA PHE A 78 16.33 -5.31 -13.96
C PHE A 78 17.83 -5.66 -13.99
N ASP A 79 18.58 -4.95 -14.82
CA ASP A 79 20.04 -5.05 -14.80
C ASP A 79 20.63 -4.27 -13.62
N GLY A 80 21.72 -4.80 -13.05
CA GLY A 80 22.41 -4.19 -11.91
C GLY A 80 21.79 -4.54 -10.56
N THR A 81 21.76 -3.59 -9.63
CA THR A 81 21.28 -3.79 -8.24
C THR A 81 19.93 -3.13 -7.98
N THR A 82 19.34 -2.49 -8.98
CA THR A 82 18.05 -1.79 -8.84
C THR A 82 16.91 -2.81 -8.83
N VAL A 83 16.11 -2.80 -7.77
CA VAL A 83 14.95 -3.72 -7.60
C VAL A 83 13.61 -3.01 -7.78
N GLY A 84 13.61 -1.68 -7.91
CA GLY A 84 12.43 -0.88 -8.13
C GLY A 84 12.78 0.50 -8.66
N MET A 85 11.79 1.18 -9.24
CA MET A 85 11.91 2.58 -9.63
C MET A 85 10.54 3.26 -9.67
N ALA A 86 10.48 4.48 -9.15
CA ALA A 86 9.31 5.34 -9.18
C ALA A 86 9.66 6.79 -9.47
N SER A 87 8.68 7.54 -9.97
CA SER A 87 8.79 8.98 -10.10
C SER A 87 8.76 9.64 -8.72
N GLN A 88 9.71 10.53 -8.44
CA GLN A 88 9.70 11.29 -7.19
C GLN A 88 8.62 12.38 -7.18
N SER A 89 8.00 12.57 -6.01
CA SER A 89 6.98 13.59 -5.72
C SER A 89 5.86 13.65 -6.77
N SER A 90 5.41 12.47 -7.19
CA SER A 90 4.45 12.31 -8.29
C SER A 90 3.11 11.76 -7.85
N MET A 91 2.88 11.57 -6.55
CA MET A 91 1.58 11.15 -6.04
C MET A 91 0.47 12.07 -6.57
N CYS A 92 -0.68 11.47 -6.91
CA CYS A 92 -1.81 12.13 -7.55
C CYS A 92 -1.58 12.64 -8.99
N SER A 93 -0.36 12.61 -9.52
CA SER A 93 -0.10 12.95 -10.92
C SER A 93 -0.81 11.96 -11.85
N ARG A 94 -1.49 12.51 -12.86
CA ARG A 94 -2.16 11.72 -13.89
C ARG A 94 -1.18 10.82 -14.65
N ASP A 95 0.00 11.32 -14.95
CA ASP A 95 0.98 10.66 -15.82
C ASP A 95 2.19 10.08 -15.07
N ARG A 96 2.41 10.47 -13.80
CA ARG A 96 3.62 10.08 -13.06
C ARG A 96 3.39 9.31 -11.75
N SER A 97 2.15 9.16 -11.29
CA SER A 97 1.85 8.47 -10.01
C SER A 97 1.90 6.94 -10.15
N GLY A 98 3.10 6.38 -10.04
CA GLY A 98 3.32 4.95 -10.03
C GLY A 98 4.79 4.56 -9.95
N GLY A 99 5.02 3.24 -9.94
CA GLY A 99 6.35 2.64 -9.86
C GLY A 99 6.37 1.22 -10.44
N VAL A 100 7.59 0.73 -10.67
CA VAL A 100 7.88 -0.61 -11.19
C VAL A 100 8.80 -1.33 -10.23
N ASN A 101 8.57 -2.62 -10.01
CA ASN A 101 9.20 -3.41 -8.96
C ASN A 101 9.53 -4.79 -9.51
N ASP A 102 10.72 -5.29 -9.23
CA ASP A 102 11.12 -6.66 -9.51
C ASP A 102 10.45 -7.64 -8.53
N HIS A 103 10.20 -8.86 -8.99
CA HIS A 103 9.81 -9.97 -8.13
C HIS A 103 11.00 -10.41 -7.25
N LEU A 104 10.99 -9.99 -5.99
CA LEU A 104 11.90 -10.56 -4.99
C LEU A 104 11.40 -11.92 -4.49
N VAL A 105 12.33 -12.77 -4.06
CA VAL A 105 12.06 -14.13 -3.55
C VAL A 105 11.20 -14.12 -2.28
N SER A 106 11.21 -13.00 -1.53
CA SER A 106 10.45 -12.82 -0.29
C SER A 106 9.27 -11.88 -0.48
N VAL A 107 8.11 -12.25 0.08
CA VAL A 107 6.91 -11.40 0.12
C VAL A 107 7.16 -10.08 0.83
N LEU A 108 7.89 -10.14 1.95
CA LEU A 108 8.27 -8.96 2.72
C LEU A 108 9.21 -8.06 1.90
N GLY A 109 10.10 -8.66 1.10
CA GLY A 109 10.97 -7.95 0.18
C GLY A 109 10.18 -7.16 -0.84
N VAL A 110 9.25 -7.82 -1.55
CA VAL A 110 8.38 -7.15 -2.54
C VAL A 110 7.56 -6.05 -1.89
N ALA A 111 6.97 -6.29 -0.71
CA ALA A 111 6.20 -5.28 -0.01
C ALA A 111 7.05 -4.07 0.41
N SER A 112 8.27 -4.30 0.88
CA SER A 112 9.24 -3.25 1.24
C SER A 112 9.65 -2.44 0.01
N THR A 113 9.94 -3.07 -1.12
CA THR A 113 10.25 -2.37 -2.37
C THR A 113 9.06 -1.55 -2.86
N VAL A 114 7.85 -2.11 -2.86
CA VAL A 114 6.64 -1.37 -3.22
C VAL A 114 6.42 -0.17 -2.28
N ALA A 115 6.69 -0.32 -0.98
CA ALA A 115 6.63 0.80 -0.03
C ALA A 115 7.74 1.83 -0.26
N HIS A 116 8.94 1.42 -0.64
CA HIS A 116 10.03 2.32 -1.02
C HIS A 116 9.63 3.17 -2.23
N GLU A 117 9.14 2.52 -3.30
CA GLU A 117 8.73 3.17 -4.54
C GLU A 117 7.52 4.09 -4.35
N LEU A 118 6.53 3.65 -3.55
CA LEU A 118 5.40 4.49 -3.18
C LEU A 118 5.85 5.67 -2.28
N GLY A 119 6.89 5.51 -1.46
CA GLY A 119 7.54 6.55 -0.68
C GLY A 119 8.15 7.65 -1.56
N HIS A 120 8.85 7.27 -2.63
CA HIS A 120 9.32 8.22 -3.65
C HIS A 120 8.16 8.99 -4.29
N ASN A 121 7.06 8.31 -4.66
CA ASN A 121 5.88 9.00 -5.20
C ASN A 121 5.33 10.03 -4.19
N LEU A 122 5.35 9.72 -2.90
CA LEU A 122 4.94 10.61 -1.81
C LEU A 122 5.96 11.73 -1.50
N GLY A 123 7.12 11.73 -2.14
CA GLY A 123 8.14 12.77 -2.05
C GLY A 123 9.27 12.48 -1.06
N MET A 124 9.34 11.26 -0.53
CA MET A 124 10.44 10.84 0.35
C MET A 124 11.71 10.65 -0.47
N SER A 125 12.85 11.08 0.08
CA SER A 125 14.18 10.80 -0.48
C SER A 125 14.85 9.64 0.25
N HIS A 126 15.92 9.11 -0.34
CA HIS A 126 16.72 8.09 0.34
C HIS A 126 17.29 8.58 1.67
N ASP A 127 17.38 7.67 2.62
CA ASP A 127 18.11 7.87 3.86
C ASP A 127 19.61 7.71 3.56
N THR A 128 20.36 8.82 3.57
CA THR A 128 21.82 8.80 3.37
C THR A 128 22.55 9.16 4.66
N ALA A 129 23.83 8.80 4.74
CA ALA A 129 24.65 9.08 5.93
C ALA A 129 24.70 10.59 6.24
N GLU A 130 24.69 11.43 5.22
CA GLU A 130 24.75 12.90 5.34
C GLU A 130 23.46 13.49 5.91
N ARG A 131 22.32 12.81 5.74
CA ARG A 131 21.02 13.28 6.23
C ARG A 131 20.81 13.02 7.73
N HIS A 132 21.65 12.19 8.35
CA HIS A 132 21.57 11.87 9.79
C HIS A 132 20.16 11.43 10.22
N CYS A 133 19.52 10.56 9.44
CA CYS A 133 18.16 10.10 9.68
C CYS A 133 18.10 9.17 10.89
N SER A 134 17.10 9.37 11.76
CA SER A 134 16.85 8.47 12.88
C SER A 134 15.92 7.34 12.44
N CYS A 135 16.33 6.12 12.70
CA CYS A 135 15.59 4.92 12.36
C CYS A 135 15.59 3.97 13.55
N GLN A 136 14.42 3.77 14.15
CA GLN A 136 14.26 2.96 15.35
C GLN A 136 14.23 1.47 14.99
N ASN A 137 15.32 0.95 14.42
CA ASN A 137 15.41 -0.46 14.05
C ASN A 137 15.99 -1.27 15.21
N GLU A 138 15.26 -2.30 15.63
CA GLU A 138 15.90 -3.50 16.19
C GLU A 138 16.80 -4.08 15.09
N PRO A 139 18.09 -4.38 15.35
CA PRO A 139 19.02 -4.91 14.34
C PRO A 139 18.52 -6.18 13.61
N ARG A 140 17.52 -6.87 14.17
CA ARG A 140 16.89 -8.07 13.62
C ARG A 140 15.73 -7.79 12.66
N LEU A 141 15.17 -6.58 12.64
CA LEU A 141 13.99 -6.20 11.84
C LEU A 141 14.36 -5.59 10.47
N GLY A 142 15.64 -5.38 10.18
CA GLY A 142 16.12 -4.82 8.91
C GLY A 142 16.40 -3.32 9.00
N GLY A 143 16.64 -2.70 7.83
CA GLY A 143 16.92 -1.27 7.66
C GLY A 143 15.66 -0.41 7.59
N CYS A 144 15.83 0.87 7.26
CA CYS A 144 14.70 1.75 6.95
C CYS A 144 14.21 1.49 5.52
N ILE A 145 12.92 1.73 5.27
CA ILE A 145 12.33 1.51 3.94
C ILE A 145 13.05 2.36 2.88
N MET A 146 13.46 3.60 3.19
CA MET A 146 14.14 4.48 2.23
C MET A 146 15.66 4.29 2.16
N GLU A 147 16.23 3.28 2.83
CA GLU A 147 17.61 2.86 2.61
C GLU A 147 17.73 1.96 1.36
N PRO A 148 18.94 1.76 0.81
CA PRO A 148 19.14 0.83 -0.31
C PRO A 148 18.83 -0.64 0.01
N SER A 149 18.79 -1.01 1.30
CA SER A 149 18.48 -2.36 1.78
C SER A 149 17.00 -2.50 2.13
N THR A 150 16.46 -3.71 2.01
CA THR A 150 15.09 -4.04 2.43
C THR A 150 14.87 -3.67 3.91
N GLY A 151 13.92 -2.76 4.14
CA GLY A 151 13.53 -2.29 5.46
C GLY A 151 12.05 -2.48 5.77
N SER A 152 11.66 -2.27 7.02
CA SER A 152 10.27 -2.42 7.48
C SER A 152 9.70 -1.17 8.17
N LEU A 153 10.51 -0.14 8.35
CA LEU A 153 10.13 1.10 9.05
C LEU A 153 10.60 2.32 8.26
N PHE A 154 9.81 3.39 8.28
CA PHE A 154 10.24 4.68 7.74
C PHE A 154 11.07 5.46 8.77
N SER A 155 12.04 6.24 8.30
CA SER A 155 12.89 7.05 9.16
C SER A 155 12.24 8.38 9.54
N SER A 156 12.85 9.11 10.47
CA SER A 156 12.47 10.49 10.79
C SER A 156 12.56 11.43 9.57
N CYS A 157 13.50 11.17 8.65
CA CYS A 157 13.63 11.94 7.41
C CYS A 157 12.47 11.68 6.46
N SER A 158 12.04 10.43 6.32
CA SER A 158 10.89 10.09 5.47
C SER A 158 9.62 10.79 5.95
N ALA A 159 9.40 10.86 7.27
CA ALA A 159 8.27 11.57 7.86
C ALA A 159 8.34 13.09 7.59
N ALA A 160 9.54 13.69 7.69
CA ALA A 160 9.74 15.11 7.39
C ALA A 160 9.51 15.42 5.91
N ASP A 161 10.04 14.58 5.00
CA ASP A 161 9.88 14.73 3.56
C ASP A 161 8.40 14.62 3.14
N LEU A 162 7.67 13.65 3.69
CA LEU A 162 6.22 13.52 3.48
C LEU A 162 5.49 14.79 3.92
N SER A 163 5.82 15.32 5.11
CA SER A 163 5.20 16.54 5.62
C SER A 163 5.40 17.73 4.68
N VAL A 164 6.63 17.90 4.17
CA VAL A 164 6.96 18.95 3.19
C VAL A 164 6.20 18.74 1.88
N SER A 165 6.14 17.50 1.38
CA SER A 165 5.44 17.14 0.15
C SER A 165 3.94 17.48 0.25
N LEU A 166 3.29 17.13 1.36
CA LEU A 166 1.88 17.45 1.60
C LEU A 166 1.64 18.96 1.68
N LEU A 167 2.50 19.72 2.36
CA LEU A 167 2.43 21.18 2.43
C LEU A 167 2.55 21.85 1.06
N HIS A 168 3.34 21.28 0.16
CA HIS A 168 3.49 21.76 -1.23
C HIS A 168 2.38 21.25 -2.18
N GLY A 169 1.35 20.59 -1.68
CA GLY A 169 0.23 20.11 -2.48
C GLY A 169 0.48 18.77 -3.17
N GLY A 170 1.54 18.04 -2.81
CA GLY A 170 1.86 16.71 -3.33
C GLY A 170 0.82 15.63 -2.98
N GLY A 171 -0.20 15.96 -2.18
CA GLY A 171 -1.22 15.00 -1.72
C GLY A 171 -2.68 15.37 -1.98
N MET A 172 -2.99 16.16 -3.02
CA MET A 172 -4.38 16.60 -3.29
C MET A 172 -5.41 15.46 -3.37
N CYS A 173 -5.03 14.26 -3.83
CA CYS A 173 -5.89 13.08 -3.91
C CYS A 173 -5.90 12.21 -2.63
N LEU A 174 -5.14 12.57 -1.59
CA LEU A 174 -5.05 11.80 -0.34
C LEU A 174 -6.14 12.18 0.66
N PHE A 175 -6.83 13.30 0.47
CA PHE A 175 -7.81 13.81 1.43
C PHE A 175 -9.23 13.31 1.19
N ASN A 176 -9.43 12.40 0.22
CA ASN A 176 -10.70 11.71 0.05
C ASN A 176 -10.58 10.24 0.42
N VAL A 177 -11.37 9.84 1.42
CA VAL A 177 -11.48 8.45 1.87
C VAL A 177 -12.14 7.61 0.76
N PRO A 178 -11.60 6.42 0.41
CA PRO A 178 -12.26 5.50 -0.50
C PRO A 178 -13.62 5.07 0.06
N GLN A 179 -14.57 4.84 -0.84
CA GLN A 179 -15.81 4.14 -0.49
C GLN A 179 -15.48 2.68 -0.16
N PRO A 180 -15.92 2.14 1.00
CA PRO A 180 -15.63 0.76 1.40
C PRO A 180 -15.97 -0.29 0.35
N GLU A 181 -17.01 -0.07 -0.46
CA GLU A 181 -17.44 -1.01 -1.50
C GLU A 181 -16.42 -1.16 -2.64
N HIS A 182 -15.46 -0.25 -2.76
CA HIS A 182 -14.39 -0.28 -3.74
C HIS A 182 -13.09 -0.90 -3.21
N LEU A 183 -13.04 -1.29 -1.94
CA LEU A 183 -11.89 -1.94 -1.33
C LEU A 183 -11.85 -3.42 -1.72
N LEU A 184 -10.67 -3.89 -2.15
CA LEU A 184 -10.45 -5.31 -2.42
C LEU A 184 -10.23 -6.09 -1.12
N GLY A 185 -10.86 -7.26 -1.02
CA GLY A 185 -10.65 -8.20 0.08
C GLY A 185 -11.73 -8.18 1.16
N GLY A 186 -12.82 -7.43 0.95
CA GLY A 186 -13.97 -7.34 1.86
C GLY A 186 -13.66 -6.59 3.17
N PRO A 187 -14.65 -6.46 4.08
CA PRO A 187 -14.50 -5.77 5.36
C PRO A 187 -13.36 -6.31 6.22
N ARG A 188 -12.47 -5.44 6.70
CA ARG A 188 -11.35 -5.79 7.58
C ARG A 188 -11.11 -4.84 8.75
N CYS A 189 -11.62 -5.23 9.90
CA CYS A 189 -11.30 -4.55 11.14
C CYS A 189 -9.78 -4.46 11.42
N GLY A 190 -9.36 -3.27 11.81
CA GLY A 190 -7.99 -2.90 12.14
C GLY A 190 -7.25 -2.22 11.00
N ASN A 191 -7.89 -2.00 9.85
CA ASN A 191 -7.34 -1.31 8.68
C ASN A 191 -7.68 0.19 8.63
N LEU A 192 -8.36 0.70 9.67
CA LEU A 192 -8.80 2.08 9.83
C LEU A 192 -9.81 2.55 8.78
N TYR A 193 -10.52 1.66 8.10
CA TYR A 193 -11.67 1.98 7.26
C TYR A 193 -12.93 1.44 7.93
N VAL A 194 -13.96 2.27 8.07
CA VAL A 194 -15.26 1.79 8.57
C VAL A 194 -15.96 1.10 7.41
N GLU A 195 -15.97 -0.23 7.41
CA GLU A 195 -16.53 -1.04 6.33
C GLU A 195 -17.90 -1.63 6.70
N LYS A 196 -18.56 -2.28 5.74
CA LYS A 196 -19.91 -2.84 5.97
C LYS A 196 -19.87 -3.90 7.08
N GLY A 197 -20.61 -3.66 8.15
CA GLY A 197 -20.65 -4.53 9.33
C GLY A 197 -19.80 -4.00 10.50
N GLU A 198 -19.10 -2.89 10.29
CA GLU A 198 -18.32 -2.20 11.32
C GLU A 198 -19.01 -0.90 11.71
N GLU A 199 -19.04 -0.63 13.01
CA GLU A 199 -19.54 0.65 13.55
C GLU A 199 -18.40 1.68 13.62
N CYS A 200 -17.17 1.21 13.82
CA CYS A 200 -15.93 1.98 13.83
C CYS A 200 -14.72 1.05 13.57
N ASP A 201 -13.59 1.61 13.12
CA ASP A 201 -12.31 0.90 13.02
C ASP A 201 -11.18 1.76 13.58
N CYS A 202 -10.69 1.34 14.75
CA CYS A 202 -9.66 2.02 15.56
C CYS A 202 -8.24 1.47 15.30
N GLY A 203 -8.05 0.51 14.39
CA GLY A 203 -6.73 -0.02 14.04
C GLY A 203 -6.22 -1.13 14.99
N LEU A 204 -5.42 -2.08 14.45
CA LEU A 204 -5.03 -3.33 15.13
C LEU A 204 -4.22 -3.17 16.44
N LEU A 205 -3.49 -2.07 16.63
CA LEU A 205 -2.68 -1.84 17.86
C LEU A 205 -3.32 -0.86 18.86
N GLU A 206 -4.41 -0.19 18.45
CA GLU A 206 -5.20 0.71 19.29
C GLU A 206 -6.50 0.05 19.76
N VAL A 207 -6.60 -1.27 19.60
CA VAL A 207 -7.70 -2.09 20.14
C VAL A 207 -7.89 -1.89 21.66
N LEU A 208 -6.85 -1.44 22.38
CA LEU A 208 -6.90 -1.11 23.82
C LEU A 208 -7.54 0.26 24.13
N THR A 209 -7.63 1.19 23.17
CA THR A 209 -8.36 2.47 23.32
C THR A 209 -9.78 2.40 22.77
N CYS A 210 -10.11 1.33 22.06
CA CYS A 210 -11.47 0.97 21.64
C CYS A 210 -12.28 0.37 22.81
N SER A 211 -13.59 0.63 22.85
CA SER A 211 -14.49 0.07 23.89
C SER A 211 -14.38 -1.46 24.00
N PRO A 212 -14.42 -2.06 25.22
CA PRO A 212 -14.31 -3.51 25.42
C PRO A 212 -15.37 -4.35 24.68
N ALA A 213 -16.52 -3.77 24.34
CA ALA A 213 -17.55 -4.44 23.54
C ALA A 213 -17.13 -4.65 22.06
N HIS A 214 -16.23 -3.81 21.53
CA HIS A 214 -15.75 -3.86 20.15
C HIS A 214 -14.59 -4.85 19.95
N LEU A 215 -13.86 -5.17 21.03
CA LEU A 215 -12.84 -6.21 21.04
C LEU A 215 -13.40 -7.57 20.59
N PHE A 216 -14.67 -7.87 20.89
CA PHE A 216 -15.29 -9.17 20.63
C PHE A 216 -15.72 -9.36 19.15
N THR A 217 -16.19 -8.31 18.48
CA THR A 217 -16.59 -8.35 17.06
C THR A 217 -15.38 -8.38 16.12
N CYS A 218 -14.33 -7.61 16.44
CA CYS A 218 -13.09 -7.62 15.66
C CYS A 218 -12.24 -8.89 15.85
N TYR A 219 -12.21 -9.49 17.05
CA TYR A 219 -11.47 -10.75 17.28
C TYR A 219 -12.01 -11.92 16.45
N LEU A 220 -13.34 -11.99 16.26
CA LEU A 220 -13.96 -13.07 15.50
C LEU A 220 -13.60 -12.98 14.00
N LEU A 221 -13.47 -11.76 13.45
CA LEU A 221 -13.06 -11.49 12.08
C LEU A 221 -11.55 -11.69 11.85
N LEU A 222 -10.70 -11.35 12.83
CA LEU A 222 -9.26 -11.59 12.75
C LEU A 222 -8.91 -13.08 12.60
N LEU A 223 -9.72 -13.97 13.18
CA LEU A 223 -9.56 -15.43 13.06
C LEU A 223 -10.18 -16.01 11.77
N LEU A 224 -11.19 -15.36 11.19
CA LEU A 224 -11.87 -15.81 9.95
C LEU A 224 -11.19 -15.30 8.66
N GLN A 225 -10.44 -14.20 8.72
CA GLN A 225 -9.72 -13.64 7.56
C GLN A 225 -8.48 -14.45 7.13
N LEU A 226 -8.16 -15.53 7.84
CA LEU A 226 -7.06 -16.43 7.50
C LEU A 226 -7.41 -17.49 6.46
N GLU A 227 -8.69 -17.72 6.09
CA GLU A 227 -9.04 -18.81 5.15
C GLU A 227 -10.01 -18.50 3.99
N GLU A 228 -10.81 -17.43 4.00
CA GLU A 228 -11.89 -17.28 3.00
C GLU A 228 -11.62 -16.29 1.85
N PHE A 229 -10.59 -16.55 1.02
CA PHE A 229 -10.53 -15.90 -0.31
C PHE A 229 -9.98 -16.78 -1.45
N ILE A 230 -9.65 -18.05 -1.18
CA ILE A 230 -8.88 -18.88 -2.12
C ILE A 230 -9.62 -20.18 -2.45
N SER A 231 -10.87 -20.09 -2.92
CA SER A 231 -11.52 -21.31 -3.43
C SER A 231 -12.23 -21.20 -4.76
N GLN A 232 -12.30 -20.04 -5.43
CA GLN A 232 -13.17 -19.97 -6.61
C GLN A 232 -12.54 -19.68 -7.97
N HIS A 233 -11.31 -19.16 -8.13
CA HIS A 233 -10.84 -18.80 -9.48
C HIS A 233 -9.42 -19.34 -9.81
N VAL A 234 -9.43 -20.53 -10.43
CA VAL A 234 -8.54 -21.08 -11.48
C VAL A 234 -7.02 -20.90 -11.33
N CYS A 235 -6.28 -22.02 -11.25
CA CYS A 235 -4.89 -22.06 -11.75
C CYS A 235 -4.38 -23.49 -12.10
N PHE A 236 -4.42 -23.84 -13.38
CA PHE A 236 -3.62 -24.90 -14.01
C PHE A 236 -2.75 -24.26 -15.11
N SER A 237 -1.46 -23.99 -14.87
CA SER A 237 -0.38 -23.96 -15.90
C SER A 237 0.98 -23.47 -15.36
N HIS A 238 2.05 -24.05 -15.92
CA HIS A 238 3.48 -23.89 -15.57
C HIS A 238 4.21 -22.86 -16.47
N SER A 239 3.92 -21.55 -16.36
CA SER A 239 4.70 -20.52 -17.07
C SER A 239 5.13 -19.36 -16.16
N TYR A 240 6.43 -19.03 -16.18
CA TYR A 240 7.17 -18.21 -15.21
C TYR A 240 7.10 -16.67 -15.42
N SER A 241 6.21 -16.12 -16.27
CA SER A 241 6.33 -14.75 -16.79
C SER A 241 5.11 -13.84 -16.58
N SER A 242 4.39 -13.93 -15.46
CA SER A 242 3.21 -13.07 -15.23
C SER A 242 3.56 -11.83 -14.42
N SER A 243 3.37 -10.64 -15.00
CA SER A 243 3.41 -9.37 -14.25
C SER A 243 2.07 -9.09 -13.58
N LEU A 244 2.11 -8.27 -12.53
CA LEU A 244 0.95 -7.89 -11.73
C LEU A 244 0.94 -6.39 -11.47
N VAL A 245 -0.23 -5.77 -11.60
CA VAL A 245 -0.44 -4.37 -11.27
C VAL A 245 -1.30 -4.27 -10.01
N ALA A 246 -0.73 -3.69 -8.96
CA ALA A 246 -1.44 -3.30 -7.76
C ALA A 246 -1.97 -1.88 -7.91
N VAL A 247 -3.28 -1.70 -7.82
CA VAL A 247 -3.96 -0.42 -7.99
C VAL A 247 -4.41 0.08 -6.61
N MET A 248 -3.99 1.30 -6.28
CA MET A 248 -4.03 1.80 -4.91
C MET A 248 -4.82 3.10 -4.80
N LYS A 249 -5.61 3.20 -3.73
CA LYS A 249 -6.04 4.45 -3.11
C LYS A 249 -5.11 4.74 -1.94
N VAL A 250 -4.66 5.98 -1.84
CA VAL A 250 -3.82 6.45 -0.73
C VAL A 250 -4.60 7.53 0.01
N THR A 251 -4.62 7.47 1.33
CA THR A 251 -5.35 8.42 2.16
C THR A 251 -4.47 8.92 3.28
N HIS A 252 -4.41 10.23 3.48
CA HIS A 252 -3.76 10.81 4.66
C HIS A 252 -4.75 10.80 5.82
N VAL A 253 -4.35 10.27 6.97
CA VAL A 253 -5.17 10.18 8.18
C VAL A 253 -5.05 11.48 8.95
N THR A 254 -6.17 12.11 9.24
CA THR A 254 -6.23 13.29 10.12
C THR A 254 -6.73 12.92 11.51
N LEU A 255 -6.59 13.82 12.47
CA LEU A 255 -7.14 13.61 13.82
C LEU A 255 -8.67 13.39 13.81
N ASP A 256 -9.38 14.00 12.87
CA ASP A 256 -10.83 13.84 12.73
C ASP A 256 -11.23 12.40 12.35
N ASP A 257 -10.40 11.69 11.58
CA ASP A 257 -10.62 10.28 11.24
C ASP A 257 -10.57 9.38 12.50
N VAL A 258 -9.71 9.72 13.47
CA VAL A 258 -9.52 8.96 14.72
C VAL A 258 -10.66 9.26 15.71
N LEU A 259 -11.14 10.51 15.74
CA LEU A 259 -12.20 10.97 16.65
C LEU A 259 -13.55 10.29 16.41
N LEU A 260 -13.83 9.84 15.17
CA LEU A 260 -15.03 9.08 14.83
C LEU A 260 -15.19 7.79 15.69
N CYS A 261 -14.08 7.22 16.17
CA CYS A 261 -14.11 6.05 17.05
C CYS A 261 -14.32 6.43 18.54
N SER A 262 -13.78 7.56 19.00
CA SER A 262 -13.82 7.96 20.42
C SER A 262 -15.13 8.63 20.85
N ASP A 263 -15.86 9.27 19.93
CA ASP A 263 -17.16 9.90 20.22
C ASP A 263 -18.30 8.89 20.42
N TRP A 264 -18.06 7.62 20.10
CA TRP A 264 -18.97 6.51 20.38
C TRP A 264 -18.83 5.99 21.82
N SER A 265 -18.80 6.90 22.79
CA SER A 265 -18.84 6.59 24.21
C SER A 265 -20.24 6.25 24.71
N GLY A 266 -21.06 5.49 23.97
CA GLY A 266 -22.24 4.80 24.52
C GLY A 266 -23.28 5.62 25.30
N VAL A 267 -23.26 6.95 25.27
CA VAL A 267 -24.24 7.82 25.95
C VAL A 267 -25.05 8.55 24.89
N ARG A 268 -25.96 7.83 24.25
CA ARG A 268 -27.23 8.41 23.79
C ARG A 268 -28.33 7.92 24.72
N GLY A 269 -28.40 8.54 25.90
CA GLY A 269 -29.67 8.73 26.60
C GLY A 269 -30.34 10.00 26.04
N PRO A 270 -31.67 10.04 25.91
CA PRO A 270 -32.35 11.11 25.18
C PRO A 270 -32.23 12.45 25.92
N LEU A 271 -32.02 13.53 25.16
CA LEU A 271 -32.39 14.88 25.61
C LEU A 271 -33.92 14.95 25.69
N LEU A 272 -34.44 14.76 26.89
CA LEU A 272 -35.67 15.39 27.41
C LEU A 272 -35.29 16.18 28.66
#